data_AF-M0GZ20-F1
#
_entry.id   AF-M0GZ20-F1
#
_cell.length_a   1.000
_cell.length_b   1.000
_cell.length_c   1.000
_cell.angle_alpha   90.00
_cell.angle_beta   90.00
_cell.angle_gamma   90.00
#
_symmetry.space_group_name_H-M   'P 1'
#
loop_
_entity.id
_entity.type
_entity.pdbx_description
1 polymer ?
#
loop_
_entity_poly.entity_id
_entity_poly.type
_entity_poly.pdbx_seq_one_letter_code
_entity_poly.pdbx_strand_id
1 'polypeptide(L)'
;MLSFVAADLESFRDIVVNLKSAFDGVSLRRLTQSEPDSATGSLVFVDRDELTARQREVLETAHEMGYFEHPREANATEVAAALDINRSTFTEHLSAAQSKLLDTILDA
;
A
#
# COMPACT_ATOMS: atom_id res chain seq x y z
N MET A 1 2.14 -11.53 -8.16
CA MET A 1 3.43 -10.92 -7.78
C MET A 1 3.99 -11.72 -6.62
N LEU A 2 5.27 -12.09 -6.63
CA LEU A 2 5.89 -12.87 -5.56
C LEU A 2 6.76 -11.94 -4.70
N SER A 3 6.53 -11.95 -3.39
CA SER A 3 7.37 -11.26 -2.39
C SER A 3 8.04 -12.30 -1.50
N PHE A 4 9.30 -12.09 -1.17
CA PHE A 4 10.05 -12.92 -0.22
C PHE A 4 11.05 -12.06 0.52
N VAL A 5 11.40 -12.49 1.73
CA VAL A 5 12.46 -11.88 2.54
C VAL A 5 13.64 -12.85 2.57
N ALA A 6 14.82 -12.38 2.20
CA ALA A 6 16.05 -13.13 2.34
C ALA A 6 16.76 -12.73 3.64
N ALA A 7 17.34 -13.69 4.35
CA ALA A 7 18.06 -13.45 5.60
C ALA A 7 19.28 -12.55 5.38
N ASP A 8 19.88 -12.62 4.19
CA ASP A 8 21.08 -11.91 3.82
C ASP A 8 21.19 -11.79 2.28
N LEU A 9 22.20 -11.04 1.82
CA LEU A 9 22.41 -10.76 0.40
C LEU A 9 22.90 -11.97 -0.40
N GLU A 10 23.62 -12.90 0.22
CA GLU A 10 24.10 -14.13 -0.43
C GLU A 10 22.91 -15.03 -0.75
N SER A 11 22.07 -15.31 0.26
CA SER A 11 20.81 -16.03 0.12
C SER A 11 19.89 -15.38 -0.92
N PHE A 12 19.78 -14.04 -0.94
CA PHE A 12 19.01 -13.32 -1.95
C PHE A 12 19.53 -13.55 -3.37
N ARG A 13 20.85 -13.44 -3.57
CA ARG A 13 21.47 -13.64 -4.90
C ARG A 13 21.19 -15.03 -5.42
N ASP A 14 21.33 -16.04 -4.58
CA ASP A 14 21.08 -17.43 -4.96
C ASP A 14 19.62 -17.64 -5.36
N ILE A 15 18.67 -17.09 -4.60
CA ILE A 15 17.23 -17.16 -4.95
C ILE A 15 16.97 -16.50 -6.31
N VAL A 16 17.50 -15.30 -6.55
CA VAL A 16 17.28 -14.58 -7.82
C VAL A 16 17.92 -15.32 -9.01
N VAL A 17 19.13 -15.86 -8.84
CA VAL A 17 19.81 -16.65 -9.88
C VAL A 17 19.01 -17.90 -10.22
N ASN A 18 18.55 -18.63 -9.20
CA ASN A 18 17.74 -19.83 -9.39
C ASN A 18 16.41 -19.51 -10.09
N LEU A 19 15.71 -18.45 -9.67
CA LEU A 19 14.45 -18.03 -10.30
C LEU A 19 14.65 -17.63 -11.77
N LYS A 20 15.69 -16.84 -12.07
CA LYS A 20 16.02 -16.46 -13.45
C LYS A 20 16.45 -17.62 -14.33
N SER A 21 17.02 -18.67 -13.74
CA SER A 21 17.45 -19.87 -14.47
C SER A 21 16.27 -20.81 -14.75
N ALA A 22 15.31 -20.87 -13.84
CA ALA A 22 14.13 -21.74 -13.95
C ALA A 22 12.99 -21.10 -14.75
N PHE A 23 12.88 -19.77 -14.77
CA PHE A 23 11.78 -19.05 -15.37
C PHE A 23 12.27 -17.84 -16.19
N ASP A 24 11.82 -17.78 -17.45
CA ASP A 24 12.00 -16.58 -18.28
C ASP A 24 11.12 -15.42 -17.77
N GLY A 25 11.60 -14.19 -17.92
CA GLY A 25 10.84 -12.98 -17.56
C GLY A 25 10.93 -12.56 -16.09
N VAL A 26 11.79 -13.20 -15.28
CA VAL A 26 12.03 -12.78 -13.89
C VAL A 26 12.83 -11.47 -13.85
N SER A 27 12.15 -10.40 -13.44
CA SER A 27 12.75 -9.08 -13.19
C SER A 27 12.68 -8.72 -11.70
N LEU A 28 13.80 -8.30 -11.12
CA LEU A 28 13.81 -7.70 -9.80
C LEU A 28 13.21 -6.29 -9.89
N ARG A 29 12.06 -6.06 -9.26
CA ARG A 29 11.40 -4.75 -9.27
C ARG A 29 11.84 -3.83 -8.12
N ARG A 30 12.12 -4.39 -6.94
CA ARG A 30 12.48 -3.64 -5.74
C ARG A 30 13.42 -4.46 -4.86
N LEU A 31 14.44 -3.80 -4.30
CA LEU A 31 15.33 -4.35 -3.28
C LEU A 31 15.38 -3.34 -2.14
N THR A 32 15.05 -3.79 -0.93
CA THR A 32 15.11 -2.98 0.29
C THR A 32 16.05 -3.68 1.27
N GLN A 33 17.02 -2.94 1.81
CA GLN A 33 17.93 -3.45 2.83
C GLN A 33 17.40 -3.00 4.20
N SER A 34 17.10 -3.95 5.08
CA SER A 34 16.77 -3.65 6.49
C SER A 34 18.05 -3.69 7.32
N GLU A 35 18.34 -2.64 8.08
CA GLU A 35 19.43 -2.68 9.07
C GLU A 35 19.00 -3.50 10.30
N PRO A 36 19.86 -4.40 10.82
CA PRO A 36 19.49 -5.38 11.85
C PRO A 36 19.10 -4.80 13.22
N ASP A 37 19.30 -3.49 13.47
CA ASP A 37 19.22 -2.90 14.81
C ASP A 37 17.96 -2.07 15.08
N SER A 38 16.98 -2.12 14.17
CA SER A 38 15.63 -1.64 14.45
C SER A 38 14.75 -2.83 14.81
N ALA A 39 14.59 -3.06 16.10
CA ALA A 39 13.63 -4.03 16.61
C ALA A 39 12.26 -3.86 15.91
N THR A 40 11.78 -4.93 15.26
CA THR A 40 10.37 -5.09 14.85
C THR A 40 9.89 -4.13 13.74
N GLY A 41 10.29 -4.39 12.50
CA GLY A 41 9.58 -3.86 11.33
C GLY A 41 9.16 -5.01 10.42
N SER A 42 7.98 -5.60 10.66
CA SER A 42 7.35 -6.43 9.63
C SER A 42 7.14 -5.55 8.40
N LEU A 43 7.95 -5.76 7.36
CA LEU A 43 7.84 -4.99 6.13
C LEU A 43 6.56 -5.44 5.41
N VAL A 44 5.48 -4.71 5.60
CA VAL A 44 4.23 -4.93 4.89
C VAL A 44 4.37 -4.36 3.48
N PHE A 45 4.32 -5.24 2.48
CA PHE A 45 4.24 -4.83 1.09
C PHE A 45 2.80 -4.43 0.78
N VAL A 46 2.56 -3.16 0.46
CA VAL A 46 1.26 -2.66 0.01
C VAL A 46 1.28 -2.49 -1.51
N ASP A 47 0.48 -3.30 -2.22
CA ASP A 47 0.24 -3.10 -3.64
C ASP A 47 -0.76 -1.97 -3.83
N ARG A 48 -0.34 -0.88 -4.49
CA ARG A 48 -1.24 0.24 -4.80
C ARG A 48 -2.25 -0.09 -5.90
N ASP A 49 -2.00 -1.11 -6.70
CA ASP A 49 -2.88 -1.52 -7.79
C ASP A 49 -4.11 -2.31 -7.29
N GLU A 50 -4.11 -2.75 -6.03
CA GLU A 50 -5.28 -3.33 -5.35
C GLU A 50 -6.40 -2.29 -5.15
N LEU A 51 -6.06 -1.00 -5.07
CA LEU A 51 -7.03 0.08 -5.03
C LEU A 51 -7.51 0.40 -6.44
N THR A 52 -8.83 0.52 -6.62
CA THR A 52 -9.38 1.10 -7.85
C THR A 52 -8.93 2.56 -7.99
N ALA A 53 -8.91 3.08 -9.23
CA ALA A 53 -8.58 4.48 -9.47
C ALA A 53 -9.41 5.44 -8.60
N ARG A 54 -10.71 5.18 -8.45
CA ARG A 54 -11.61 6.01 -7.63
C ARG A 54 -11.34 5.88 -6.13
N GLN A 55 -11.04 4.69 -5.63
CA GLN A 55 -10.64 4.48 -4.24
C GLN A 55 -9.35 5.23 -3.90
N ARG A 56 -8.35 5.19 -4.80
CA ARG A 56 -7.10 5.92 -4.64
C ARG A 56 -7.33 7.43 -4.64
N GLU A 57 -8.07 7.95 -5.61
CA GLU A 57 -8.39 9.38 -5.72
C GLU A 57 -9.12 9.89 -4.47
N VAL A 58 -10.10 9.12 -3.96
CA VAL A 58 -10.84 9.46 -2.73
C VAL A 58 -9.92 9.51 -1.52
N LEU A 59 -9.04 8.52 -1.36
CA LEU A 59 -8.09 8.44 -0.24
C LEU A 59 -7.07 9.59 -0.29
N GLU A 60 -6.53 9.86 -1.48
CA GLU A 60 -5.52 10.90 -1.73
C GLU A 60 -6.12 12.29 -1.45
N THR A 61 -7.31 12.58 -1.98
CA THR A 61 -8.01 13.85 -1.72
C THR A 61 -8.35 14.01 -0.23
N ALA A 62 -8.85 12.96 0.43
CA ALA A 62 -9.15 13.01 1.86
C ALA A 62 -7.88 13.31 2.68
N HIS A 63 -6.75 12.69 2.32
CA HIS A 63 -5.47 12.92 2.98
C HIS A 63 -4.97 14.35 2.76
N GLU A 64 -4.97 14.83 1.51
CA GLU A 64 -4.53 16.19 1.16
C GLU A 64 -5.37 17.29 1.82
N MET A 65 -6.66 17.05 2.01
CA MET A 65 -7.57 17.97 2.68
C MET A 65 -7.53 17.86 4.21
N GLY A 66 -6.64 17.05 4.79
CA GLY A 66 -6.51 16.91 6.24
C GLY A 66 -7.72 16.25 6.91
N TYR A 67 -8.43 15.37 6.19
CA TYR A 67 -9.60 14.63 6.73
C TYR A 67 -9.25 13.72 7.91
N PHE A 68 -8.02 13.22 7.95
CA PHE A 68 -7.52 12.31 8.98
C PHE A 68 -6.81 13.02 10.15
N GLU A 69 -6.60 14.33 10.05
CA GLU A 69 -5.87 15.11 11.05
C GLU A 69 -6.65 15.31 12.35
N HIS A 70 -5.93 15.67 13.42
CA HIS A 70 -6.50 16.00 14.71
C HIS A 70 -5.96 17.36 15.21
N PRO A 71 -6.75 18.45 15.19
CA PRO A 71 -8.14 18.53 14.71
C PRO A 71 -8.26 18.34 13.18
N ARG A 72 -9.41 17.85 12.71
CA ARG A 72 -9.66 17.67 11.27
C ARG A 72 -9.72 19.02 10.57
N GLU A 73 -9.03 19.12 9.43
CA GLU A 73 -9.06 20.32 8.58
C GLU A 73 -10.25 20.29 7.60
N ALA A 74 -10.66 19.10 7.15
CA ALA A 74 -11.86 18.90 6.34
C ALA A 74 -12.74 17.77 6.87
N ASN A 75 -14.05 17.90 6.67
CA ASN A 75 -15.05 16.88 6.96
C ASN A 75 -15.50 16.13 5.70
N ALA A 76 -16.27 15.06 5.88
CA ALA A 76 -16.66 14.15 4.78
C ALA A 76 -17.50 14.84 3.70
N THR A 77 -18.29 15.85 4.06
CA THR A 77 -19.09 16.62 3.10
C THR A 77 -18.20 17.51 2.24
N GLU A 78 -17.18 18.12 2.84
CA GLU A 78 -16.24 19.01 2.13
C GLU A 78 -15.37 18.21 1.13
N VAL A 79 -14.86 17.05 1.55
CA VAL A 79 -14.09 16.18 0.65
C VAL A 79 -14.98 15.61 -0.47
N ALA A 80 -16.22 15.22 -0.16
CA ALA A 80 -17.15 14.74 -1.17
C ALA A 80 -17.49 15.84 -2.21
N ALA A 81 -17.64 17.09 -1.76
CA ALA A 81 -17.86 18.23 -2.64
C ALA A 81 -16.66 18.50 -3.56
N ALA A 82 -15.42 18.39 -3.04
CA ALA A 82 -14.21 18.53 -3.85
C ALA A 82 -14.10 17.46 -4.96
N LEU A 83 -14.67 16.28 -4.72
CA LEU A 83 -14.70 15.13 -5.63
C LEU A 83 -15.93 15.07 -6.54
N ASP A 84 -16.81 16.09 -6.48
CA ASP A 84 -18.11 16.15 -7.17
C ASP A 84 -18.98 14.89 -6.98
N ILE A 85 -19.05 14.40 -5.74
CA ILE A 85 -19.88 13.26 -5.35
C ILE A 85 -20.67 13.55 -4.09
N ASN A 86 -21.70 12.74 -3.83
CA ASN A 86 -22.40 12.81 -2.57
C ASN A 86 -21.57 12.19 -1.42
N ARG A 87 -21.89 12.59 -0.18
CA ARG A 87 -21.21 12.14 1.03
C ARG A 87 -21.24 10.61 1.23
N SER A 88 -22.33 9.93 0.85
CA SER A 88 -22.42 8.47 0.97
C SER A 88 -21.44 7.76 0.04
N THR A 89 -21.34 8.20 -1.22
CA THR A 89 -20.41 7.65 -2.22
C THR A 89 -18.96 7.88 -1.79
N PHE A 90 -18.64 9.06 -1.21
CA PHE A 90 -17.32 9.30 -0.63
C PHE A 90 -17.01 8.30 0.49
N THR A 91 -17.93 8.14 1.45
CA THR A 91 -17.75 7.26 2.60
C THR A 91 -17.60 5.80 2.18
N GLU A 92 -18.38 5.36 1.19
CA GLU A 92 -18.31 4.01 0.63
C GLU A 92 -16.96 3.75 -0.03
N HIS A 93 -16.50 4.63 -0.91
CA HIS A 93 -15.19 4.48 -1.55
C HIS A 93 -14.05 4.53 -0.55
N LEU A 94 -14.12 5.43 0.44
CA LEU A 94 -13.10 5.55 1.46
C LEU A 94 -13.04 4.30 2.34
N SER A 95 -14.19 3.81 2.80
CA SER A 95 -14.27 2.56 3.57
C SER A 95 -13.71 1.38 2.79
N ALA A 96 -14.06 1.25 1.50
CA ALA A 96 -13.55 0.17 0.66
C ALA A 96 -12.02 0.27 0.44
N ALA A 97 -11.48 1.48 0.31
CA ALA A 97 -10.04 1.70 0.22
C ALA A 97 -9.33 1.32 1.52
N GLN A 98 -9.86 1.76 2.66
CA GLN A 98 -9.32 1.47 3.99
C GLN A 98 -9.38 -0.02 4.32
N SER A 99 -10.47 -0.71 3.99
CA SER A 99 -10.58 -2.16 4.19
C SER A 99 -9.46 -2.91 3.49
N LYS A 100 -9.20 -2.63 2.21
CA LYS A 100 -8.10 -3.29 1.47
C LYS A 100 -6.72 -3.03 2.08
N LEU A 101 -6.48 -1.82 2.55
CA LEU A 101 -5.24 -1.48 3.25
C LEU A 101 -5.12 -2.21 4.58
N LEU A 102 -6.23 -2.31 5.33
CA LEU A 102 -6.28 -3.03 6.60
C LEU A 102 -6.08 -4.53 6.40
N ASP A 103 -6.72 -5.15 5.41
CA ASP A 103 -6.51 -6.56 5.06
C ASP A 103 -5.02 -6.81 4.80
N THR A 104 -4.38 -5.92 4.02
CA THR A 104 -2.94 -6.02 3.73
C THR A 104 -2.06 -5.87 4.99
N ILE A 105 -2.47 -5.06 5.96
CA ILE A 105 -1.66 -4.80 7.17
C ILE A 105 -1.91 -5.84 8.26
N LEU A 106 -3.13 -6.37 8.38
CA LEU A 106 -3.56 -7.24 9.47
C LEU A 106 -3.43 -8.73 9.11
N ASP A 107 -3.53 -9.09 7.83
CA ASP A 107 -3.36 -10.46 7.35
C ASP A 107 -1.91 -10.74 6.87
N ALA A 108 -0.99 -9.77 7.03
CA ALA A 108 0.44 -9.88 6.67
C ALA A 108 1.32 -10.49 7.77
#